data_AF-A0A1G3G3Z2-F1
#
_entry.id   AF-A0A1G3G3Z2-F1
#
_cell.length_a   1.000
_cell.length_b   1.000
_cell.length_c   1.000
_cell.angle_alpha   90.00
_cell.angle_beta   90.00
_cell.angle_gamma   90.00
#
_symmetry.space_group_name_H-M   'P 1'
#
loop_
_entity.id
_entity.type
_entity.pdbx_description
1 polymer ?
#
loop_
_entity_poly.entity_id
_entity_poly.type
_entity_poly.pdbx_seq_one_letter_code
_entity_poly.pdbx_strand_id
1 'polypeptide(L)'
;MKRDKLIADDGEVRELDAGFFARAKRGRPAMLPDERKVRMNLMIDADIADRLKELGNKSAFVNAAIRDALRTPQAGESGSVPVPSKPWG
;
A
#
# COMPACT_ATOMS: atom_id res chain seq x y z
N MET A 1 -6.22 -18.81 -21.30
CA MET A 1 -7.36 -18.16 -22.01
C MET A 1 -6.94 -16.74 -22.39
N LYS A 2 -6.85 -16.43 -23.69
CA LYS A 2 -6.60 -15.06 -24.16
C LYS A 2 -7.84 -14.22 -23.82
N ARG A 3 -7.64 -13.05 -23.20
CA ARG A 3 -8.71 -12.06 -23.01
C ARG A 3 -8.74 -11.22 -24.28
N ASP A 4 -9.89 -11.17 -24.95
CA ASP A 4 -10.08 -10.25 -26.06
C ASP A 4 -9.97 -8.82 -25.54
N LYS A 5 -9.25 -7.95 -26.26
CA LYS A 5 -9.11 -6.55 -25.87
C LYS A 5 -10.47 -5.87 -25.98
N LEU A 6 -10.92 -5.24 -24.89
CA LEU A 6 -12.18 -4.46 -24.86
C LEU A 6 -11.99 -3.05 -25.45
N ILE A 7 -10.73 -2.65 -25.66
CA ILE A 7 -10.33 -1.41 -26.29
C ILE A 7 -9.48 -1.81 -27.51
N ALA A 8 -9.86 -1.34 -28.69
CA ALA A 8 -9.12 -1.57 -29.91
C ALA A 8 -7.82 -0.73 -29.94
N ASP A 9 -6.90 -1.05 -30.85
CA ASP A 9 -5.58 -0.41 -30.90
C ASP A 9 -5.64 1.07 -31.33
N ASP A 10 -6.78 1.50 -31.85
CA ASP A 10 -7.15 2.89 -32.16
C ASP A 10 -7.76 3.64 -30.95
N GLY A 11 -7.94 2.96 -29.82
CA GLY A 11 -8.56 3.51 -28.62
C GLY A 11 -10.08 3.45 -28.60
N GLU A 12 -10.73 2.90 -29.62
CA GLU A 12 -12.18 2.74 -29.63
C GLU A 12 -12.62 1.63 -28.66
N VAL A 13 -13.69 1.91 -27.92
CA VAL A 13 -14.27 0.97 -26.95
C VAL A 13 -15.33 0.14 -27.65
N ARG A 14 -15.21 -1.19 -27.58
CA ARG A 14 -16.20 -2.10 -28.16
C ARG A 14 -17.46 -2.17 -27.31
N GLU A 15 -18.60 -2.40 -27.95
CA GLU A 15 -19.85 -2.64 -27.23
C GLU A 15 -19.76 -3.86 -26.31
N LEU A 16 -20.30 -3.72 -25.10
CA LEU A 16 -20.33 -4.79 -24.11
C LEU A 16 -21.53 -5.70 -24.40
N ASP A 17 -21.27 -6.95 -24.76
CA ASP A 17 -22.30 -7.91 -25.14
C ASP A 17 -22.71 -8.84 -23.98
N ALA A 18 -23.69 -9.71 -24.25
CA ALA A 18 -24.16 -10.71 -23.30
C ALA A 18 -23.04 -11.65 -22.80
N GLY A 19 -22.01 -11.90 -23.63
CA GLY A 19 -20.86 -12.72 -23.28
C GLY A 19 -19.91 -12.05 -22.29
N PHE A 20 -19.84 -10.71 -22.31
CA PHE A 20 -19.16 -9.90 -21.30
C PHE A 20 -19.90 -9.95 -19.96
N PHE A 21 -21.21 -9.65 -19.95
CA PHE A 21 -21.99 -9.60 -18.72
C PHE A 21 -22.16 -10.97 -18.05
N ALA A 22 -22.18 -12.07 -18.82
CA ALA A 22 -22.20 -13.42 -18.27
C ALA A 22 -20.96 -13.76 -17.43
N ARG A 23 -19.83 -13.07 -17.65
CA ARG A 23 -18.57 -13.28 -16.94
C ARG A 23 -18.18 -12.11 -16.03
N ALA A 24 -18.90 -11.00 -16.12
CA ALA A 24 -18.68 -9.83 -15.29
C ALA A 24 -19.01 -10.15 -13.82
N LYS A 25 -18.05 -9.92 -12.92
CA LYS A 25 -18.27 -10.03 -11.48
C LYS A 25 -18.65 -8.66 -10.93
N ARG A 26 -19.78 -8.61 -10.22
CA ARG A 26 -20.27 -7.39 -9.57
C ARG A 26 -19.40 -7.05 -8.36
N GLY A 27 -19.07 -5.77 -8.17
CA GLY A 27 -18.32 -5.26 -7.03
C GLY A 27 -16.95 -4.69 -7.40
N ARG A 28 -16.37 -3.89 -6.49
CA ARG A 28 -15.00 -3.38 -6.65
C ARG A 28 -14.06 -4.58 -6.67
N PRO A 29 -13.15 -4.71 -7.65
CA PRO A 29 -12.09 -5.70 -7.59
C PRO A 29 -11.42 -5.67 -6.22
N ALA A 30 -11.21 -6.85 -5.62
CA ALA A 30 -10.45 -6.94 -4.39
C ALA A 30 -9.05 -6.38 -4.66
N MET A 31 -8.62 -5.44 -3.81
CA MET A 31 -7.27 -4.87 -3.87
C MET A 31 -6.26 -6.01 -3.80
N LEU A 32 -5.24 -5.98 -4.65
CA LEU A 32 -4.22 -7.02 -4.64
C LEU A 32 -3.61 -7.11 -3.24
N PRO A 33 -3.20 -8.30 -2.78
CA PRO A 33 -2.66 -8.47 -1.43
C PRO A 33 -1.58 -7.46 -1.06
N ASP A 34 -0.73 -7.12 -2.02
CA ASP A 34 0.41 -6.20 -1.90
C ASP A 34 0.01 -4.72 -1.86
N GLU A 35 -1.23 -4.41 -2.25
CA GLU A 35 -1.80 -3.06 -2.21
C GLU A 35 -2.61 -2.80 -0.93
N ARG A 36 -2.76 -3.82 -0.07
CA ARG A 36 -3.49 -3.69 1.19
C ARG A 36 -2.64 -2.97 2.23
N LYS A 37 -3.23 -2.01 2.93
CA LYS A 37 -2.61 -1.38 4.10
C LYS A 37 -2.38 -2.44 5.19
N VAL A 38 -1.18 -2.45 5.75
CA VAL A 38 -0.84 -3.30 6.90
C VAL A 38 -1.20 -2.55 8.19
N ARG A 39 -1.86 -3.25 9.13
CA ARG A 39 -2.13 -2.69 10.47
C ARG A 39 -0.89 -2.87 11.33
N MET A 40 -0.37 -1.76 11.85
CA MET A 40 0.74 -1.74 12.80
C MET A 40 0.31 -0.94 14.04
N ASN A 41 0.74 -1.38 15.22
CA ASN A 41 0.52 -0.66 16.47
C ASN A 41 1.85 -0.05 16.92
N LEU A 42 1.84 1.25 17.18
CA LEU A 42 3.00 2.02 17.63
C LEU A 42 2.57 2.91 18.78
N MET A 43 3.49 3.14 19.72
CA MET A 43 3.31 4.10 20.79
C MET A 43 3.89 5.43 20.31
N ILE A 44 3.15 6.51 20.50
CA ILE A 44 3.54 7.87 20.14
C ILE A 44 3.29 8.79 21.32
N ASP A 45 3.99 9.92 21.32
CA ASP A 45 3.82 10.93 22.35
C ASP A 45 2.38 11.46 22.38
N ALA A 46 1.93 11.83 23.59
CA ALA A 46 0.54 12.18 23.85
C ALA A 46 0.09 13.42 23.06
N ASP A 47 0.97 14.41 22.91
CA ASP A 47 0.71 15.64 22.14
C ASP A 47 0.55 15.35 20.64
N ILE A 48 1.37 14.45 20.09
CA ILE A 48 1.24 14.00 18.70
C ILE A 48 -0.07 13.24 18.51
N ALA A 49 -0.43 12.38 19.47
CA ALA A 49 -1.68 11.63 19.42
C ALA A 49 -2.90 12.57 19.41
N ASP A 50 -2.88 13.64 20.21
CA ASP A 50 -3.95 14.63 20.25
C ASP A 50 -4.05 15.42 18.94
N ARG A 51 -2.93 15.88 18.38
CA ARG A 51 -2.91 16.53 17.05
C ARG A 51 -3.42 15.59 15.95
N LEU A 52 -3.07 14.31 16.00
CA LEU A 52 -3.59 13.32 15.04
C LEU A 52 -5.10 13.11 15.20
N LYS A 53 -5.70 13.28 16.40
CA LYS A 53 -7.15 13.13 16.58
C LYS A 53 -7.96 14.19 15.84
N GLU A 54 -7.42 15.40 15.72
CA GLU A 54 -8.05 16.52 15.02
C GLU A 54 -8.08 16.32 13.49
N LEU A 55 -7.22 15.45 12.96
CA LEU A 55 -7.16 15.15 11.53
C LEU A 55 -8.25 14.16 11.09
N GLY A 56 -8.93 14.48 9.99
CA GLY A 56 -9.91 13.59 9.38
C GLY A 56 -9.31 12.28 8.83
N ASN A 57 -8.14 12.34 8.18
CA ASN A 57 -7.49 11.16 7.58
C ASN A 57 -6.06 10.94 8.09
N LYS A 58 -5.98 10.40 9.32
CA LYS A 58 -4.73 10.15 10.05
C LYS A 58 -3.77 9.24 9.29
N SER A 59 -4.27 8.14 8.72
CA SER A 59 -3.44 7.18 8.01
C SER A 59 -2.81 7.76 6.74
N ALA A 60 -3.51 8.64 6.02
CA ALA A 60 -2.94 9.30 4.85
C ALA A 60 -1.79 10.24 5.25
N PHE A 61 -2.01 11.05 6.29
CA PHE A 61 -1.00 11.96 6.83
C PHE A 61 0.24 11.20 7.33
N VAL A 62 0.04 10.19 8.19
CA VAL A 62 1.14 9.39 8.76
C VAL A 62 1.92 8.67 7.65
N ASN A 63 1.26 8.08 6.66
CA ASN A 63 1.94 7.42 5.55
C ASN A 63 2.75 8.40 4.69
N ALA A 64 2.26 9.63 4.47
CA ALA A 64 3.00 10.64 3.72
C ALA A 64 4.25 11.07 4.48
N ALA A 65 4.12 11.36 5.78
CA ALA A 65 5.24 11.76 6.64
C ALA A 65 6.31 10.66 6.73
N ILE A 66 5.91 9.40 6.93
CA ILE A 66 6.85 8.27 6.97
C ILE A 66 7.56 8.09 5.63
N ARG A 67 6.86 8.19 4.49
CA ARG A 67 7.49 8.07 3.17
C ARG A 67 8.52 9.17 2.92
N ASP A 68 8.23 10.38 3.33
CA ASP A 68 9.16 11.51 3.21
C ASP A 68 10.39 11.31 4.10
N ALA A 69 10.16 10.91 5.36
CA ALA A 69 11.23 10.60 6.30
C ALA A 69 12.11 9.39 5.88
N LEU A 70 11.55 8.41 5.15
CA LEU A 70 12.30 7.28 4.61
C LEU A 70 13.00 7.60 3.28
N ARG A 71 12.56 8.64 2.57
CA ARG A 71 13.20 9.09 1.32
C ARG A 71 14.48 9.87 1.61
N THR A 72 14.47 10.66 2.68
CA THR A 72 15.66 11.31 3.19
C THR A 72 16.44 10.29 4.03
N PRO A 73 17.69 9.95 3.71
CA PRO A 73 18.47 9.07 4.58
C PRO A 73 18.54 9.70 5.97
N GLN A 74 18.07 8.96 6.98
CA GLN A 74 18.31 9.30 8.38
C GLN A 74 19.83 9.41 8.54
N ALA A 75 20.33 10.60 8.89
CA ALA A 75 21.73 10.85 9.08
C ALA A 75 22.21 10.07 10.31
N GLY A 76 22.67 8.85 10.08
CA GLY A 76 23.31 8.00 11.09
C GLY A 76 22.58 6.68 11.31
N GLU A 77 22.81 5.71 10.42
CA GLU A 77 22.84 4.29 10.78
C GLU A 77 23.51 3.46 9.68
N SER A 78 24.75 3.81 9.36
CA SER A 78 25.71 2.81 8.85
C SER A 78 26.24 2.03 10.05
N GLY A 79 25.38 1.20 10.63
CA GLY A 79 25.71 0.35 11.77
C GLY A 79 25.68 -1.10 11.35
N SER A 80 26.85 -1.69 11.10
CA SER A 80 27.02 -3.14 11.08
C SER A 80 26.36 -3.72 12.32
N VAL A 81 25.31 -4.54 12.17
CA VAL A 81 24.81 -5.35 13.27
C VAL A 81 25.93 -6.35 13.61
N PRO A 82 26.59 -6.28 14.79
CA PRO A 82 27.50 -7.34 15.16
C PRO A 82 26.64 -8.58 15.42
N VAL A 83 26.81 -9.60 14.58
CA VAL A 83 26.26 -10.93 14.81
C VAL A 83 26.90 -11.44 16.11
N PRO A 84 26.15 -11.72 17.19
CA PRO A 84 26.74 -12.32 18.37
C PRO A 84 27.27 -13.71 18.00
N SER A 85 28.59 -13.86 18.04
CA SER A 85 29.27 -15.14 17.89
C SER A 85 29.22 -15.89 19.22
N LYS A 86 28.28 -16.84 19.33
CA LYS A 86 28.55 -18.19 19.83
C LYS A 86 27.30 -19.09 19.78
N PRO A 87 27.47 -20.38 19.41
CA PRO A 87 26.41 -21.36 19.50
C PRO A 87 26.23 -21.76 20.96
N TRP A 88 24.99 -21.99 21.37
CA TRP A 88 24.71 -22.71 22.60
C TRP A 88 25.13 -24.18 22.38
N GLY A 89 26.03 -24.65 23.23
CA GLY A 89 26.52 -26.03 23.34
C GLY A 89 27.19 -26.19 24.69
#